data_AF-A0A8S9KXW0-F1
#
_entry.id   AF-A0A8S9KXW0-F1
#
_cell.length_a   1.000
_cell.length_b   1.000
_cell.length_c   1.000
_cell.angle_alpha   90.00
_cell.angle_beta   90.00
_cell.angle_gamma   90.00
#
_symmetry.space_group_name_H-M   'P 1'
#
loop_
_entity.id
_entity.type
_entity.pdbx_description
1 polymer ?
#
loop_
_entity_poly.entity_id
_entity_poly.type
_entity_poly.pdbx_seq_one_letter_code
_entity_poly.pdbx_strand_id
1 'polypeptide(L)'
;MCVTSNSKWWLAAYTSHFLPKCWSLQSELEFEPRYPLFGGWRATFIIGYRVPLEDYLFEAPDGRRYLNFTFGCPLVETIVNKLTIKVVLPEGSKDPSAVLPFTVNQDLQVKYSYLDIVGRTVVVLQKDNVVPTHNVPFQVYYTFKPIYMLAEPFMLVSAFFFVFVASLAYVHIDLNIVKK
;
A
#
# COMPACT_ATOMS: atom_id res chain seq x y z
N MET A 1 13.06 -22.11 18.88
CA MET A 1 12.26 -22.10 20.12
C MET A 1 10.98 -21.31 19.85
N CYS A 2 9.87 -21.98 19.57
CA CYS A 2 8.57 -21.32 19.49
C CYS A 2 8.00 -21.20 20.90
N VAL A 3 7.95 -19.97 21.41
CA VAL A 3 7.17 -19.64 22.60
C VAL A 3 5.70 -19.65 22.17
N THR A 4 4.94 -20.59 22.69
CA THR A 4 3.48 -20.61 22.60
C THR A 4 2.92 -19.44 23.41
N SER A 5 2.68 -18.31 22.75
CA SER A 5 1.76 -17.29 23.27
C SER A 5 0.42 -17.50 22.58
N ASN A 6 -0.55 -17.96 23.36
CA ASN A 6 -1.90 -18.31 22.96
C ASN A 6 -2.75 -17.04 22.76
N SER A 7 -2.32 -16.15 21.87
CA SER A 7 -3.04 -14.93 21.52
C SER A 7 -3.74 -15.12 20.18
N LYS A 8 -5.02 -15.51 20.22
CA LYS A 8 -5.97 -15.35 19.11
C LYS A 8 -6.07 -13.84 18.82
N TRP A 9 -5.49 -13.40 17.70
CA TRP A 9 -5.68 -12.05 17.20
C TRP A 9 -6.89 -12.05 16.28
N TRP A 10 -7.99 -11.47 16.76
CA TRP A 10 -9.23 -11.33 16.01
C TRP A 10 -9.11 -10.18 15.00
N LEU A 11 -9.23 -10.47 13.70
CA LEU A 11 -9.52 -9.47 12.68
C LEU A 11 -11.02 -9.49 12.36
N ALA A 12 -11.57 -8.32 12.04
CA ALA A 12 -13.00 -8.02 11.99
C ALA A 12 -13.74 -8.68 10.81
N ALA A 13 -13.98 -9.98 10.92
CA ALA A 13 -15.16 -10.68 10.39
C ALA A 13 -15.35 -11.88 11.31
N TYR A 14 -16.54 -12.05 11.88
CA TYR A 14 -16.82 -12.96 13.01
C TYR A 14 -16.46 -14.46 12.78
N THR A 15 -16.01 -14.84 11.57
CA THR A 15 -15.71 -16.21 11.13
C THR A 15 -14.46 -16.26 10.24
N SER A 16 -13.32 -15.72 10.70
CA SER A 16 -12.03 -15.89 10.02
C SER A 16 -10.98 -16.46 10.97
N HIS A 17 -10.19 -17.42 10.47
CA HIS A 17 -9.16 -18.11 11.22
C HIS A 17 -7.81 -17.93 10.51
N PHE A 18 -6.86 -17.32 11.24
CA PHE A 18 -5.48 -17.19 10.78
C PHE A 18 -4.62 -18.25 11.47
N LEU A 19 -4.00 -19.12 10.67
CA LEU A 19 -3.21 -20.24 11.17
C LEU A 19 -1.73 -20.07 10.78
N PRO A 20 -0.87 -19.64 11.72
CA PRO A 20 0.57 -19.65 11.48
C PRO A 20 1.08 -21.09 11.52
N LYS A 21 1.63 -21.59 10.41
CA LYS A 21 2.28 -22.90 10.38
C LYS A 21 3.67 -22.81 10.99
N CYS A 22 3.87 -23.51 12.11
CA CYS A 22 5.14 -23.52 12.86
C CYS A 22 6.32 -24.13 12.07
N TRP A 23 6.03 -24.91 11.02
CA TRP A 23 7.02 -25.67 10.24
C TRP A 23 7.13 -25.24 8.78
N SER A 24 6.33 -24.27 8.32
CA SER A 24 6.42 -23.72 6.96
C SER A 24 6.41 -22.20 6.99
N LEU A 25 7.08 -21.57 6.02
CA LEU A 25 7.08 -20.12 5.82
C LEU A 25 5.73 -19.58 5.28
N GLN A 26 4.69 -20.43 5.23
CA GLN A 26 3.41 -20.11 4.62
C GLN A 26 2.34 -19.96 5.71
N SER A 27 1.66 -18.82 5.71
CA SER A 27 0.48 -18.58 6.53
C SER A 27 -0.79 -18.93 5.74
N GLU A 28 -1.71 -19.66 6.37
CA GLU A 28 -3.03 -19.93 5.78
C GLU A 28 -4.09 -19.05 6.43
N LEU A 29 -4.94 -18.48 5.58
CA LEU A 29 -6.10 -17.70 5.96
C LEU A 29 -7.35 -18.43 5.49
N GLU A 30 -8.09 -18.95 6.45
CA GLU A 30 -9.42 -19.50 6.21
C GLU A 30 -10.44 -18.41 6.51
N PHE A 31 -11.29 -18.09 5.52
CA PHE A 31 -12.38 -17.15 5.70
C PHE A 31 -13.68 -17.80 5.26
N GLU A 32 -14.71 -17.64 6.08
CA GLU A 32 -16.05 -18.11 5.77
C GLU A 32 -16.95 -16.90 5.43
N PRO A 33 -17.60 -16.88 4.26
CA PRO A 33 -18.62 -15.88 3.94
C PRO A 33 -19.77 -15.91 4.95
N ARG A 34 -20.43 -14.75 5.16
CA ARG A 34 -21.56 -14.62 6.11
C ARG A 34 -22.79 -15.47 5.77
N TYR A 35 -22.86 -15.96 4.54
CA TYR A 35 -23.95 -16.78 4.02
C TYR A 35 -23.38 -17.79 3.00
N PRO A 36 -23.93 -19.02 2.93
CA PRO A 36 -23.52 -20.00 1.92
C PRO A 36 -23.83 -19.49 0.51
N LEU A 37 -22.93 -19.76 -0.44
CA LEU A 37 -23.10 -19.34 -1.82
C LEU A 37 -23.76 -20.43 -2.66
N PHE A 38 -24.99 -20.17 -3.09
CA PHE A 38 -25.68 -20.98 -4.09
C PHE A 38 -25.43 -20.44 -5.50
N GLY A 39 -25.80 -21.22 -6.53
CA GLY A 39 -25.58 -20.85 -7.93
C GLY A 39 -26.10 -19.44 -8.26
N GLY A 40 -25.21 -18.59 -8.78
CA GLY A 40 -25.53 -17.21 -9.16
C GLY A 40 -25.45 -16.18 -8.02
N TRP A 41 -25.24 -16.60 -6.77
CA TRP A 41 -25.08 -15.69 -5.65
C TRP A 41 -23.72 -14.97 -5.74
N ARG A 42 -23.69 -13.71 -5.30
CA ARG A 42 -22.48 -12.88 -5.32
C ARG A 42 -22.11 -12.48 -3.89
N ALA A 43 -20.82 -12.58 -3.58
CA ALA A 43 -20.27 -12.11 -2.31
C ALA A 43 -19.15 -11.12 -2.60
N THR A 44 -19.16 -10.00 -1.88
CA THR A 44 -18.09 -9.01 -1.94
C THR A 44 -17.42 -8.97 -0.58
N PHE A 45 -16.11 -9.15 -0.58
CA PHE A 45 -15.28 -9.11 0.63
C PHE A 45 -13.99 -8.33 0.36
N ILE A 46 -13.37 -7.85 1.43
CA ILE A 46 -12.11 -7.12 1.39
C ILE A 46 -11.15 -7.87 2.31
N ILE A 47 -10.03 -8.33 1.76
CA ILE A 47 -8.95 -8.95 2.52
C ILE A 47 -7.74 -8.02 2.42
N GLY A 48 -7.13 -7.72 3.57
CA GLY A 48 -5.93 -6.90 3.65
C GLY A 48 -4.98 -7.45 4.68
N TYR A 49 -3.69 -7.49 4.33
CA TYR A 49 -2.61 -7.90 5.22
C TYR A 49 -1.42 -6.96 5.04
N ARG A 50 -0.50 -6.97 6.01
CA ARG A 50 0.75 -6.21 5.96
C ARG A 50 1.92 -7.18 6.09
N VAL A 51 2.94 -6.97 5.28
CA VAL A 51 4.19 -7.74 5.30
C VAL A 51 5.37 -6.79 5.55
N PRO A 52 6.46 -7.26 6.19
CA PRO A 52 7.71 -6.51 6.27
C PRO A 52 8.21 -6.15 4.86
N LEU A 53 8.64 -4.91 4.67
CA LEU A 53 9.11 -4.46 3.35
C LEU A 53 10.48 -5.03 2.98
N GLU A 54 11.29 -5.40 3.97
CA GLU A 54 12.66 -5.91 3.83
C GLU A 54 12.73 -7.14 2.92
N ASP A 55 11.69 -7.98 2.93
CA ASP A 55 11.64 -9.22 2.15
C ASP A 55 11.21 -9.02 0.68
N TYR A 56 10.64 -7.85 0.35
CA TYR A 56 10.01 -7.59 -0.96
C TYR A 56 10.63 -6.40 -1.70
N LEU A 57 11.35 -5.54 -0.99
CA LEU A 57 12.00 -4.35 -1.54
C LEU A 57 13.49 -4.60 -1.68
N PHE A 58 13.99 -4.47 -2.90
CA PHE A 58 15.40 -4.71 -3.22
C PHE A 58 16.01 -3.50 -3.92
N GLU A 59 17.33 -3.35 -3.77
CA GLU A 59 18.11 -2.34 -4.47
C GLU A 59 18.89 -3.00 -5.61
N ALA A 60 18.72 -2.47 -6.83
CA ALA A 60 19.49 -2.87 -7.98
C ALA A 60 20.88 -2.19 -7.96
N PRO A 61 21.90 -2.78 -8.61
CA PRO A 61 23.24 -2.20 -8.71
C PRO A 61 23.24 -0.78 -9.32
N ASP A 62 22.26 -0.48 -10.17
CA ASP A 62 22.06 0.83 -10.81
C ASP A 62 21.61 1.94 -9.83
N GLY A 63 21.41 1.64 -8.54
CA GLY A 63 20.86 2.56 -7.54
C GLY A 63 19.34 2.74 -7.61
N ARG A 64 18.66 1.97 -8.48
CA ARG A 64 17.21 1.91 -8.56
C ARG A 64 16.66 0.90 -7.56
N ARG A 65 15.48 1.17 -7.00
CA ARG A 65 14.77 0.21 -6.16
C ARG A 65 13.81 -0.59 -7.01
N TYR A 66 13.65 -1.87 -6.70
CA TYR A 66 12.62 -2.68 -7.33
C TYR A 66 11.82 -3.44 -6.28
N LEU A 67 10.53 -3.55 -6.57
CA LEU A 67 9.55 -4.23 -5.75
C LEU A 67 9.21 -5.55 -6.43
N ASN A 68 9.39 -6.68 -5.76
CA ASN A 68 9.08 -8.01 -6.30
C ASN A 68 7.78 -8.53 -5.69
N PHE A 69 6.74 -8.69 -6.50
CA PHE A 69 5.45 -9.24 -6.05
C PHE A 69 4.92 -10.29 -7.02
N THR A 70 4.06 -11.18 -6.57
CA THR A 70 3.41 -12.16 -7.45
C THR A 70 2.16 -11.54 -8.08
N PHE A 71 2.06 -11.64 -9.41
CA PHE A 71 0.87 -11.21 -10.13
C PHE A 71 -0.18 -12.30 -10.05
N GLY A 72 -1.17 -12.19 -9.18
CA GLY A 72 -2.15 -13.26 -9.01
C GLY A 72 -3.20 -13.03 -7.94
N CYS A 73 -4.25 -13.86 -7.96
CA CYS A 73 -5.18 -13.96 -6.85
C CYS A 73 -4.58 -14.90 -5.79
N PRO A 74 -4.57 -14.52 -4.50
CA PRO A 74 -4.11 -15.40 -3.43
C PRO A 74 -5.08 -16.57 -3.15
N LEU A 75 -6.24 -16.62 -3.82
CA LEU A 75 -7.20 -17.72 -3.68
C LEU A 75 -6.83 -18.89 -4.59
N VAL A 76 -6.76 -20.07 -3.98
CA VAL A 76 -6.44 -21.33 -4.65
C VAL A 76 -7.49 -21.66 -5.72
N GLU A 77 -7.04 -22.04 -6.92
CA GLU A 77 -7.88 -22.56 -8.02
C GLU A 77 -9.01 -21.64 -8.49
N THR A 78 -8.87 -20.32 -8.31
CA THR A 78 -9.87 -19.35 -8.77
C THR A 78 -9.59 -18.80 -10.16
N ILE A 79 -10.65 -18.63 -10.95
CA ILE A 79 -10.62 -17.94 -12.23
C ILE A 79 -11.08 -16.50 -12.00
N VAL A 80 -10.26 -15.53 -12.39
CA VAL A 80 -10.56 -14.10 -12.20
C VAL A 80 -10.83 -13.43 -13.55
N ASN A 81 -12.06 -12.95 -13.75
CA ASN A 81 -12.45 -12.30 -15.00
C ASN A 81 -11.71 -10.98 -15.24
N LYS A 82 -11.54 -10.15 -14.21
CA LYS A 82 -10.85 -8.87 -14.27
C LYS A 82 -9.98 -8.68 -13.04
N LEU A 83 -8.66 -8.68 -13.21
CA LEU A 83 -7.69 -8.41 -12.17
C LEU A 83 -7.10 -7.01 -12.38
N THR A 84 -7.14 -6.19 -11.33
CA THR A 84 -6.52 -4.86 -11.33
C THR A 84 -5.60 -4.75 -10.13
N ILE A 85 -4.30 -4.68 -10.38
CA ILE A 85 -3.27 -4.48 -9.36
C ILE A 85 -2.90 -3.01 -9.36
N LYS A 86 -2.94 -2.38 -8.20
CA LYS A 86 -2.54 -0.97 -8.02
C LYS A 86 -1.36 -0.93 -7.06
N VAL A 87 -0.18 -0.61 -7.59
CA VAL A 87 1.04 -0.45 -6.79
C VAL A 87 1.19 1.03 -6.47
N VAL A 88 1.01 1.40 -5.20
CA VAL A 88 1.17 2.79 -4.73
C VAL A 88 2.61 2.97 -4.27
N LEU A 89 3.34 3.87 -4.92
CA LEU A 89 4.73 4.18 -4.61
C LEU A 89 4.82 5.37 -3.64
N PRO A 90 5.93 5.50 -2.90
CA PRO A 90 6.15 6.65 -2.03
C PRO A 90 6.27 7.96 -2.82
N GLU A 91 5.99 9.09 -2.16
CA GLU A 91 6.16 10.43 -2.72
C GLU A 91 7.62 10.66 -3.14
N GLY A 92 7.83 11.33 -4.28
CA GLY A 92 9.17 11.57 -4.83
C GLY A 92 9.75 10.38 -5.61
N SER A 93 8.96 9.32 -5.85
CA SER A 93 9.30 8.26 -6.79
C SER A 93 9.32 8.78 -8.23
N LYS A 94 10.42 8.53 -8.95
CA LYS A 94 10.59 8.92 -10.37
C LYS A 94 10.58 7.70 -11.29
N ASP A 95 9.95 7.89 -12.46
CA ASP A 95 9.92 6.96 -13.60
C ASP A 95 9.62 5.50 -13.23
N PRO A 96 8.43 5.20 -12.70
CA PRO A 96 8.07 3.82 -12.37
C PRO A 96 7.91 2.98 -13.64
N SER A 97 8.57 1.83 -13.68
CA SER A 97 8.50 0.89 -14.79
C SER A 97 8.20 -0.52 -14.28
N ALA A 98 7.11 -1.11 -14.77
CA ALA A 98 6.71 -2.46 -14.41
C ALA A 98 7.17 -3.46 -15.49
N VAL A 99 8.02 -4.40 -15.08
CA VAL A 99 8.49 -5.50 -15.92
C VAL A 99 7.64 -6.74 -15.61
N LEU A 100 6.86 -7.16 -16.60
CA LEU A 100 6.03 -8.36 -16.54
C LEU A 100 6.36 -9.30 -17.70
N PRO A 101 6.30 -10.62 -17.51
CA PRO A 101 6.55 -11.60 -18.57
C PRO A 101 5.39 -11.76 -19.56
N PHE A 102 4.29 -11.03 -19.39
CA PHE A 102 3.12 -11.07 -20.26
C PHE A 102 2.56 -9.67 -20.52
N THR A 103 1.81 -9.53 -21.60
CA THR A 103 1.16 -8.27 -21.98
C THR A 103 0.07 -7.91 -20.97
N VAL A 104 0.14 -6.70 -20.43
CA VAL A 104 -0.81 -6.12 -19.46
C VAL A 104 -1.02 -4.65 -19.85
N ASN A 105 -2.23 -4.15 -19.67
CA ASN A 105 -2.49 -2.72 -19.79
C ASN A 105 -1.90 -2.00 -18.57
N GLN A 106 -0.90 -1.15 -18.82
CA GLN A 106 -0.21 -0.38 -17.78
C GLN A 106 -0.66 1.08 -17.87
N ASP A 107 -1.25 1.58 -16.79
CA ASP A 107 -1.63 2.99 -16.66
C ASP A 107 -0.89 3.61 -15.47
N LEU A 108 -0.46 4.87 -15.62
CA LEU A 108 0.07 5.67 -14.53
C LEU A 108 -1.00 6.60 -14.01
N GLN A 109 -1.27 6.53 -12.71
CA GLN A 109 -2.23 7.39 -12.03
C GLN A 109 -1.54 8.10 -10.85
N VAL A 110 -2.11 9.21 -10.41
CA VAL A 110 -1.65 9.91 -9.21
C VAL A 110 -2.76 9.83 -8.16
N LYS A 111 -2.40 9.39 -6.95
CA LYS A 111 -3.31 9.34 -5.81
C LYS A 111 -2.79 10.25 -4.71
N TYR A 112 -3.66 11.11 -4.21
CA TYR A 112 -3.39 11.92 -3.04
C TYR A 112 -3.82 11.15 -1.79
N SER A 113 -2.92 11.03 -0.83
CA SER A 113 -3.18 10.51 0.51
C SER A 113 -3.10 11.63 1.54
N TYR A 114 -3.14 11.24 2.81
CA TYR A 114 -2.94 12.16 3.92
C TYR A 114 -1.48 12.63 3.92
N LEU A 115 -1.26 13.93 4.13
CA LEU A 115 0.05 14.56 4.27
C LEU A 115 0.96 14.49 3.01
N ASP A 116 0.38 14.30 1.82
CA ASP A 116 1.13 14.35 0.56
C ASP A 116 1.07 15.78 -0.05
N ILE A 117 2.19 16.29 -0.60
CA ILE A 117 2.23 17.60 -1.29
C ILE A 117 2.11 17.41 -2.82
N VAL A 118 2.94 16.53 -3.37
CA VAL A 118 3.05 16.28 -4.81
C VAL A 118 2.16 15.11 -5.26
N GLY A 119 1.67 14.32 -4.31
CA GLY A 119 0.87 13.12 -4.54
C GLY A 119 1.73 11.89 -4.83
N ARG A 120 1.15 10.70 -4.61
CA ARG A 120 1.82 9.40 -4.81
C ARG A 120 1.54 8.86 -6.20
N THR A 121 2.60 8.39 -6.86
CA THR A 121 2.45 7.71 -8.15
C THR A 121 1.91 6.30 -7.93
N VAL A 122 0.90 5.95 -8.71
CA VAL A 122 0.24 4.64 -8.68
C VAL A 122 0.41 3.98 -10.03
N VAL A 123 1.06 2.82 -10.05
CA VAL A 123 1.14 1.98 -11.24
C VAL A 123 -0.06 1.05 -11.24
N VAL A 124 -0.93 1.20 -12.24
CA VAL A 124 -2.14 0.40 -12.39
C VAL A 124 -1.90 -0.62 -13.49
N LEU A 125 -1.99 -1.90 -13.12
CA LEU A 125 -1.82 -3.04 -14.00
C LEU A 125 -3.18 -3.73 -14.16
N GLN A 126 -3.72 -3.75 -15.37
CA GLN A 126 -5.02 -4.35 -15.67
C GLN A 126 -4.87 -5.55 -16.60
N LYS A 127 -5.43 -6.70 -16.18
CA LYS A 127 -5.49 -7.91 -16.99
C LYS A 127 -6.84 -8.59 -16.84
N ASP A 128 -7.39 -9.01 -17.97
CA ASP A 128 -8.60 -9.81 -18.04
C ASP A 128 -8.25 -11.31 -18.11
N ASN A 129 -9.18 -12.14 -17.63
CA ASN A 129 -9.11 -13.59 -17.63
C ASN A 129 -7.80 -14.18 -17.07
N VAL A 130 -7.58 -13.99 -15.77
CA VAL A 130 -6.41 -14.52 -15.06
C VAL A 130 -6.69 -15.93 -14.56
N VAL A 131 -5.81 -16.85 -14.97
CA VAL A 131 -5.80 -18.27 -14.59
C VAL A 131 -4.67 -18.51 -13.58
N PRO A 132 -4.77 -19.46 -12.64
CA PRO A 132 -3.72 -19.73 -11.65
C PRO A 132 -2.30 -19.93 -12.20
N THR A 133 -2.16 -20.43 -13.44
CA THR A 133 -0.87 -20.56 -14.14
C THR A 133 -0.16 -19.22 -14.39
N HIS A 134 -0.88 -18.10 -14.32
CA HIS A 134 -0.33 -16.75 -14.48
C HIS A 134 0.23 -16.16 -13.19
N ASN A 135 0.27 -16.92 -12.08
CA ASN A 135 0.87 -16.53 -10.81
C ASN A 135 2.40 -16.46 -10.90
N VAL A 136 2.90 -15.47 -11.63
CA VAL A 136 4.33 -15.26 -11.88
C VAL A 136 4.80 -14.00 -11.13
N PRO A 137 6.00 -13.99 -10.54
CA PRO A 137 6.57 -12.77 -9.97
C PRO A 137 6.73 -11.68 -11.04
N PHE A 138 6.35 -10.46 -10.69
CA PHE A 138 6.57 -9.25 -11.47
C PHE A 138 7.39 -8.25 -10.65
N GLN A 139 8.11 -7.39 -11.36
CA GLN A 139 9.02 -6.43 -10.74
C GLN A 139 8.61 -5.01 -11.13
N VAL A 140 8.54 -4.12 -10.14
CA VAL A 140 8.30 -2.69 -10.38
C VAL A 140 9.55 -1.92 -9.99
N TYR A 141 10.22 -1.36 -10.97
CA TYR A 141 11.39 -0.51 -10.81
C TYR A 141 10.97 0.93 -10.58
N TYR A 142 11.63 1.60 -9.65
CA TYR A 142 11.43 3.02 -9.40
C TYR A 142 12.69 3.65 -8.83
N THR A 143 12.87 4.95 -9.08
CA THR A 143 13.98 5.71 -8.51
C THR A 143 13.49 6.53 -7.33
N PHE A 144 14.05 6.30 -6.14
CA PHE A 144 13.66 7.01 -4.93
C PHE A 144 14.87 7.60 -4.23
N LYS A 145 14.80 8.89 -3.90
CA LYS A 145 15.82 9.56 -3.10
C LYS A 145 15.35 9.67 -1.65
N PRO A 146 16.10 9.16 -0.65
CA PRO A 146 15.72 9.22 0.76
C PRO A 146 15.44 10.64 1.28
N ILE A 147 16.00 11.67 0.66
CA ILE A 147 15.76 13.08 1.03
C ILE A 147 14.27 13.46 0.97
N TYR A 148 13.49 12.86 0.07
CA TYR A 148 12.06 13.15 -0.04
C TYR A 148 11.25 12.64 1.15
N MET A 149 11.77 11.66 1.91
CA MET A 149 11.12 11.17 3.13
C MET A 149 11.10 12.22 4.25
N LEU A 150 12.03 13.18 4.22
CA LEU A 150 12.08 14.29 5.19
C LEU A 150 11.10 15.43 4.84
N ALA A 151 10.53 15.44 3.64
CA ALA A 151 9.58 16.48 3.23
C ALA A 151 8.27 16.41 4.04
N GLU A 152 7.78 15.20 4.33
CA GLU A 152 6.57 14.97 5.10
C GLU A 152 6.64 15.53 6.55
N PRO A 153 7.68 15.21 7.37
CA PRO A 153 7.81 15.82 8.69
C PRO A 153 8.08 17.33 8.62
N PHE A 154 8.84 17.79 7.61
CA PHE A 154 9.11 19.23 7.45
C PHE A 154 7.83 20.03 7.18
N MET A 155 6.87 19.48 6.44
CA MET A 155 5.58 20.11 6.20
C MET A 155 4.83 20.35 7.52
N LEU A 156 4.75 19.33 8.39
CA LEU A 156 4.11 19.47 9.70
C LEU A 156 4.80 20.53 10.56
N VAL A 157 6.14 20.49 10.63
CA VAL A 157 6.93 21.49 11.37
C VAL A 157 6.67 22.90 10.85
N SER A 158 6.64 23.09 9.53
CA SER A 158 6.36 24.40 8.93
C SER A 158 4.94 24.89 9.25
N ALA A 159 3.94 24.00 9.23
CA ALA A 159 2.56 24.36 9.51
C ALA A 159 2.41 24.87 10.96
N PHE A 160 2.98 24.15 11.92
CA PHE A 160 3.00 24.59 13.32
C PHE A 160 3.81 25.87 13.52
N PHE A 161 4.94 26.01 12.82
CA PHE A 161 5.77 27.21 12.87
C PHE A 161 5.00 28.44 12.37
N PHE A 162 4.26 28.34 11.26
CA PHE A 162 3.48 29.46 10.74
C PHE A 162 2.36 29.89 11.69
N VAL A 163 1.69 28.93 12.35
CA VAL A 163 0.68 29.26 13.39
C VAL A 163 1.31 30.01 14.56
N PHE A 164 2.51 29.59 14.99
CA PHE A 164 3.24 30.26 16.06
C PHE A 164 3.72 31.66 15.66
N VAL A 165 4.23 31.83 14.45
CA VAL A 165 4.63 33.15 13.94
C VAL A 165 3.41 34.07 13.79
N ALA A 166 2.28 33.55 13.33
CA ALA A 166 1.05 34.32 13.22
C ALA A 166 0.52 34.79 14.59
N SER A 167 0.59 33.95 15.63
CA SER A 167 0.19 34.35 16.97
C SER A 167 1.15 35.38 17.58
N LEU A 168 2.46 35.25 17.35
CA LEU A 168 3.44 36.25 17.75
C LEU A 168 3.19 37.59 17.04
N ALA A 169 2.96 37.57 15.73
CA ALA A 169 2.65 38.77 14.97
C ALA A 169 1.36 39.44 15.47
N TYR A 170 0.33 38.65 15.76
CA TYR A 170 -0.92 39.15 16.34
C TYR A 170 -0.70 39.89 17.66
N VAL A 171 0.15 39.37 18.55
CA VAL A 171 0.47 40.02 19.83
C VAL A 171 1.27 41.32 19.62
N HIS A 172 2.12 41.39 18.59
CA HIS A 172 2.95 42.58 18.32
C HIS A 172 2.23 43.66 17.50
N ILE A 173 1.08 43.37 16.89
CA ILE A 173 0.28 44.38 16.18
C ILE A 173 -0.53 45.16 17.22
N ASP A 174 -0.07 46.36 17.54
CA ASP A 174 -0.84 47.33 18.33
C ASP A 174 -2.06 47.83 17.54
N LEU A 175 -3.22 47.19 17.74
CA LEU A 175 -4.50 47.61 17.18
C LEU A 175 -5.13 48.76 17.98
N ASN A 176 -4.36 49.79 18.31
CA ASN A 176 -4.85 50.91 19.12
C ASN A 176 -5.38 52.05 18.22
N ILE A 177 -6.71 52.18 18.12
CA ILE A 177 -7.41 53.10 17.21
C ILE A 177 -7.61 54.51 17.80
N VAL A 178 -7.42 54.70 19.10
CA VAL A 178 -7.52 56.04 19.71
C VAL A 178 -6.18 56.41 20.34
N LYS A 179 -5.45 57.29 19.67
CA LYS A 179 -4.28 57.97 20.21
C LYS A 179 -4.77 59.26 20.88
N LYS A 180 -4.63 59.35 22.20
CA LYS A 180 -4.88 60.58 22.96
C LYS A 180 -3.71 61.55 22.81
#